data_AF-A0A348AYT3-F1
#
_entry.id   AF-A0A348AYT3-F1
#
_cell.length_a   1.000
_cell.length_b   1.000
_cell.length_c   1.000
_cell.angle_alpha   90.00
_cell.angle_beta   90.00
_cell.angle_gamma   90.00
#
_symmetry.space_group_name_H-M   'P 1'
#
loop_
_entity.id
_entity.type
_entity.pdbx_description
1 polymer ?
#
loop_
_entity_poly.entity_id
_entity_poly.type
_entity_poly.pdbx_seq_one_letter_code
_entity_poly.pdbx_strand_id
1 'polypeptide(L)'
;MYSLTLSTLVSDLAHLGQEEKVLFPKLKPYVLGNRGGFSIINLERTLNQLNIGLRIVRNICLAGGRILVLESRIDRANIAQFYFSGIKSVTFKKNWRGGSLTNNEGLSDSLPDLILIFGGSEHRSVIKEAARLGIPVVGVVDTDCDLLGIDYPILCNSISLTSLVLYYRLFSKAAG
;
A
#
# COMPACT_ATOMS: atom_id res chain seq x y z
N MET A 1 11.52 17.85 -1.22
CA MET A 1 10.75 16.64 -1.54
C MET A 1 11.36 16.01 -2.79
N TYR A 2 11.44 14.67 -2.90
CA TYR A 2 11.68 14.08 -4.22
C TYR A 2 10.53 14.51 -5.12
N SER A 3 10.84 15.07 -6.30
CA SER A 3 9.82 15.34 -7.30
C SER A 3 9.41 14.00 -7.90
N LEU A 4 8.32 13.42 -7.39
CA LEU A 4 7.72 12.22 -7.98
C LEU A 4 7.10 12.59 -9.33
N THR A 5 7.52 11.92 -10.39
CA THR A 5 7.05 12.20 -11.76
C THR A 5 6.50 10.94 -12.41
N LEU A 6 5.73 11.12 -13.50
CA LEU A 6 5.34 10.00 -14.35
C LEU A 6 6.56 9.23 -14.86
N SER A 7 7.64 9.93 -15.22
CA SER A 7 8.88 9.28 -15.67
C SER A 7 9.46 8.37 -14.60
N THR A 8 9.41 8.75 -13.32
CA THR A 8 9.84 7.89 -12.21
C THR A 8 9.00 6.61 -12.17
N LEU A 9 7.67 6.75 -12.21
CA LEU A 9 6.74 5.61 -12.18
C LEU A 9 6.93 4.67 -13.39
N VAL A 10 7.20 5.21 -14.58
CA VAL A 10 7.51 4.43 -15.77
C VAL A 10 8.80 3.64 -15.57
N SER A 11 9.89 4.30 -15.15
CA SER A 11 11.21 3.69 -14.96
C SER A 11 11.21 2.57 -13.90
N ASP A 12 10.37 2.70 -12.87
CA ASP A 12 10.23 1.69 -11.82
C ASP A 12 9.15 0.63 -12.12
N LEU A 13 8.65 0.57 -13.36
CA LEU A 13 7.69 -0.44 -13.85
C LEU A 13 6.32 -0.42 -13.14
N ALA A 14 5.91 0.73 -12.59
CA ALA A 14 4.65 0.88 -11.86
C ALA A 14 3.39 0.68 -12.73
N HIS A 15 3.54 0.77 -14.06
CA HIS A 15 2.44 0.70 -15.03
C HIS A 15 2.04 -0.72 -15.42
N LEU A 16 2.89 -1.72 -15.14
CA LEU A 16 2.63 -3.11 -15.51
C LEU A 16 1.79 -3.77 -14.43
N GLY A 17 0.48 -3.89 -14.66
CA GLY A 17 -0.40 -4.65 -13.80
C GLY A 17 -0.31 -6.15 -14.05
N GLN A 18 -1.16 -6.90 -13.34
CA GLN A 18 -1.37 -8.34 -13.52
C GLN A 18 -1.90 -8.70 -14.93
N GLU A 19 -1.89 -10.01 -15.20
CA GLU A 19 -2.52 -10.59 -16.39
C GLU A 19 -3.98 -10.10 -16.52
N GLU A 20 -4.39 -9.64 -17.70
CA GLU A 20 -5.74 -9.09 -17.92
C GLU A 20 -6.86 -10.08 -17.55
N LYS A 21 -6.59 -11.38 -17.63
CA LYS A 21 -7.54 -12.44 -17.25
C LYS A 21 -7.97 -12.39 -15.78
N VAL A 22 -7.14 -11.81 -14.90
CA VAL A 22 -7.44 -11.64 -13.46
C VAL A 22 -7.86 -10.21 -13.11
N LEU A 23 -8.02 -9.32 -14.09
CA LEU A 23 -8.43 -7.94 -13.88
C LEU A 23 -9.77 -7.91 -13.12
N PHE A 24 -9.75 -7.26 -11.95
CA PHE A 24 -10.97 -7.07 -11.18
C PHE A 24 -11.92 -6.16 -11.97
N PRO A 25 -13.19 -6.55 -12.21
CA PRO A 25 -14.07 -5.83 -13.13
C PRO A 25 -14.25 -4.35 -12.80
N LYS A 26 -14.26 -3.98 -11.51
CA LYS A 26 -14.39 -2.58 -11.07
C LYS A 26 -13.13 -1.74 -11.35
N LEU A 27 -12.00 -2.37 -11.64
CA LEU A 27 -10.72 -1.70 -11.92
C LEU A 27 -10.49 -1.42 -13.41
N LYS A 28 -11.38 -1.92 -14.31
CA LYS A 28 -11.31 -1.61 -15.74
C LYS A 28 -11.12 -0.11 -16.07
N PRO A 29 -11.79 0.85 -15.41
CA PRO A 29 -11.61 2.29 -15.69
C PRO A 29 -10.23 2.85 -15.32
N TYR A 30 -9.39 2.10 -14.62
CA TYR A 30 -8.05 2.50 -14.19
C TYR A 30 -6.95 1.92 -15.09
N VAL A 31 -7.33 1.07 -16.04
CA VAL A 31 -6.43 0.41 -17.01
C VAL A 31 -6.61 1.09 -18.37
N LEU A 32 -5.50 1.45 -19.01
CA LEU A 32 -5.45 2.07 -20.34
C LEU A 32 -5.61 1.05 -21.48
N GLY A 33 -5.27 -0.21 -21.22
CA GLY A 33 -5.38 -1.30 -22.19
C GLY A 33 -4.58 -2.51 -21.76
N ASN A 34 -4.29 -3.40 -22.71
CA ASN A 34 -3.46 -4.59 -22.52
C ASN A 34 -2.18 -4.48 -23.36
N ARG A 35 -1.05 -4.95 -22.83
CA ARG A 35 0.16 -5.22 -23.61
C ARG A 35 0.74 -6.57 -23.23
N GLY A 36 0.86 -7.47 -24.20
CA GLY A 36 1.48 -8.79 -24.00
C GLY A 36 0.75 -9.67 -22.98
N GLY A 37 -0.57 -9.48 -22.81
CA GLY A 37 -1.37 -10.22 -21.84
C GLY A 37 -1.52 -9.53 -20.48
N PHE A 38 -0.80 -8.44 -20.24
CA PHE A 38 -0.83 -7.70 -18.97
C PHE A 38 -1.60 -6.38 -19.08
N SER A 39 -2.29 -6.03 -18.00
CA SER A 39 -3.00 -4.75 -17.89
C SER A 39 -2.01 -3.58 -17.81
N ILE A 40 -2.25 -2.51 -18.56
CA ILE A 40 -1.47 -1.26 -18.48
C ILE A 40 -2.19 -0.25 -17.60
N ILE A 41 -1.65 0.03 -16.43
CA ILE A 41 -2.25 0.93 -15.44
C ILE A 41 -2.07 2.40 -15.85
N ASN A 42 -3.10 3.21 -15.65
CA ASN A 42 -3.04 4.66 -15.86
C ASN A 42 -2.18 5.34 -14.78
N LEU A 43 -0.94 5.68 -15.13
CA LEU A 43 0.01 6.28 -14.19
C LEU A 43 -0.32 7.72 -13.75
N GLU A 44 -1.13 8.47 -14.50
CA GLU A 44 -1.59 9.79 -14.03
C GLU A 44 -2.49 9.63 -12.80
N ARG A 45 -3.36 8.61 -12.83
CA ARG A 45 -4.18 8.25 -11.67
C ARG A 45 -3.31 7.75 -10.52
N THR A 46 -2.36 6.85 -10.81
CA THR A 46 -1.39 6.36 -9.81
C THR A 46 -0.62 7.49 -9.15
N LEU A 47 -0.11 8.44 -9.93
CA LEU A 47 0.66 9.58 -9.41
C LEU A 47 -0.19 10.44 -8.46
N ASN A 48 -1.43 10.73 -8.83
CA ASN A 48 -2.36 11.49 -7.99
C ASN A 48 -2.69 10.74 -6.69
N GLN A 49 -3.01 9.44 -6.79
CA GLN A 49 -3.29 8.59 -5.63
C GLN A 49 -2.08 8.49 -4.69
N LEU A 50 -0.89 8.29 -5.25
CA LEU A 50 0.34 8.17 -4.49
C LEU A 50 0.69 9.49 -3.78
N ASN A 51 0.52 10.63 -4.44
CA ASN A 51 0.69 11.94 -3.80
C ASN A 51 -0.27 12.14 -2.62
N ILE A 52 -1.54 11.71 -2.75
CA ILE A 52 -2.52 11.74 -1.66
C ILE A 52 -2.08 10.83 -0.51
N GLY A 53 -1.73 9.57 -0.79
CA GLY A 53 -1.30 8.61 0.22
C GLY A 53 -0.05 9.06 0.98
N LEU A 54 0.96 9.56 0.27
CA LEU A 54 2.18 10.11 0.88
C LEU A 54 1.88 11.30 1.80
N ARG A 55 0.95 12.18 1.39
CA ARG A 55 0.53 13.31 2.21
C ARG A 55 -0.21 12.85 3.47
N ILE A 56 -1.08 11.85 3.37
CA ILE A 56 -1.81 11.29 4.52
C ILE A 56 -0.82 10.71 5.54
N VAL A 57 0.07 9.82 5.08
CA VAL A 57 1.12 9.21 5.92
C VAL A 57 1.94 10.28 6.63
N ARG A 58 2.43 11.28 5.88
CA ARG A 58 3.21 12.38 6.44
C ARG A 58 2.43 13.16 7.50
N ASN A 59 1.18 13.50 7.23
CA ASN A 59 0.37 14.30 8.14
C ASN A 59 0.05 13.55 9.44
N ILE A 60 -0.25 12.24 9.36
CA ILE A 60 -0.45 11.40 10.55
C ILE A 60 0.81 11.40 11.41
N CYS A 61 1.99 11.17 10.82
CA CYS A 61 3.24 11.17 11.58
C CYS A 61 3.58 12.54 12.19
N LEU A 62 3.35 13.65 11.45
CA LEU A 62 3.56 15.00 11.97
C LEU A 62 2.64 15.34 13.15
N ALA A 63 1.44 14.77 13.17
CA ALA A 63 0.50 14.89 14.29
C ALA A 63 0.84 13.97 15.48
N GLY A 64 1.94 13.21 15.42
CA GLY A 64 2.33 12.24 16.44
C GLY A 64 1.55 10.92 16.37
N GLY A 65 0.77 10.71 15.31
CA GLY A 65 0.03 9.48 15.07
C GLY A 65 0.91 8.32 14.63
N ARG A 66 0.36 7.11 14.74
CA ARG A 66 1.05 5.84 14.51
C ARG A 66 0.51 5.12 13.30
N ILE A 67 1.41 4.55 12.52
CA ILE A 67 1.12 3.84 11.28
C ILE A 67 1.46 2.36 11.48
N LEU A 68 0.48 1.49 11.20
CA LEU A 68 0.72 0.06 11.05
C LEU A 68 1.03 -0.25 9.58
N VAL A 69 2.23 -0.76 9.30
CA VAL A 69 2.64 -1.18 7.96
C VAL A 69 2.56 -2.70 7.84
N LEU A 70 1.89 -3.18 6.79
CA LEU A 70 1.70 -4.60 6.51
C LEU A 70 2.23 -5.00 5.13
N GLU A 71 3.14 -5.96 5.13
CA GLU A 71 3.62 -6.65 3.93
C GLU A 71 3.82 -8.13 4.30
N SER A 72 3.00 -9.01 3.72
CA SER A 72 2.89 -10.39 4.17
C SER A 72 3.70 -11.40 3.39
N ARG A 73 4.21 -11.04 2.21
CA ARG A 73 5.04 -11.97 1.46
C ARG A 73 6.47 -11.94 1.96
N ILE A 74 7.00 -13.12 2.29
CA ILE A 74 8.27 -13.23 3.01
C ILE A 74 9.47 -12.65 2.25
N ASP A 75 9.46 -12.77 0.91
CA ASP A 75 10.46 -12.21 -0.02
C ASP A 75 10.48 -10.68 0.01
N ARG A 76 9.34 -10.05 0.27
CA ARG A 76 9.14 -8.59 0.26
C ARG A 76 9.25 -7.99 1.66
N ALA A 77 8.74 -8.71 2.66
CA ALA A 77 8.62 -8.25 4.03
C ALA A 77 9.98 -7.87 4.64
N ASN A 78 11.05 -8.62 4.35
CA ASN A 78 12.39 -8.29 4.85
C ASN A 78 12.90 -6.95 4.28
N ILE A 79 12.60 -6.68 3.01
CA ILE A 79 12.98 -5.43 2.34
C ILE A 79 12.14 -4.28 2.86
N ALA A 80 10.83 -4.46 2.98
CA ALA A 80 9.94 -3.46 3.59
C ALA A 80 10.39 -3.14 5.03
N GLN A 81 10.67 -4.18 5.83
CA GLN A 81 11.15 -4.00 7.20
C GLN A 81 12.43 -3.16 7.26
N PHE A 82 13.38 -3.37 6.35
CA PHE A 82 14.57 -2.53 6.26
C PHE A 82 14.21 -1.04 6.08
N TYR A 83 13.31 -0.71 5.15
CA TYR A 83 12.91 0.68 4.88
C TYR A 83 12.15 1.35 6.04
N PHE A 84 11.32 0.59 6.77
CA PHE A 84 10.49 1.12 7.85
C PHE A 84 11.13 1.00 9.24
N SER A 85 12.23 0.24 9.37
CA SER A 85 12.92 0.08 10.64
C SER A 85 13.46 1.41 11.17
N GLY A 86 13.34 1.62 12.49
CA GLY A 86 13.82 2.84 13.15
C GLY A 86 12.89 4.05 13.05
N ILE A 87 11.83 4.00 12.26
CA ILE A 87 10.83 5.08 12.20
C ILE A 87 9.89 4.96 13.40
N LYS A 88 9.99 5.90 14.34
CA LYS A 88 9.28 5.86 15.63
C LYS A 88 7.75 5.74 15.49
N SER A 89 7.17 6.38 14.48
CA SER A 89 5.71 6.37 14.22
C SER A 89 5.23 5.08 13.56
N VAL A 90 6.13 4.17 13.14
CA VAL A 90 5.79 3.00 12.35
C VAL A 90 5.93 1.72 13.15
N THR A 91 4.88 0.90 13.14
CA THR A 91 4.94 -0.51 13.52
C THR A 91 4.86 -1.37 12.27
N PHE A 92 5.90 -2.17 12.00
CA PHE A 92 5.91 -3.08 10.86
C PHE A 92 5.47 -4.50 11.27
N LYS A 93 4.61 -5.13 10.47
CA LYS A 93 4.16 -6.51 10.67
C LYS A 93 4.18 -7.28 9.35
N LYS A 94 4.73 -8.49 9.39
CA LYS A 94 4.71 -9.44 8.26
C LYS A 94 3.61 -10.49 8.37
N ASN A 95 3.33 -10.96 9.57
CA ASN A 95 2.34 -12.00 9.81
C ASN A 95 1.16 -11.39 10.56
N TRP A 96 0.09 -11.07 9.84
CA TRP A 96 -1.15 -10.63 10.45
C TRP A 96 -1.98 -11.83 10.92
N ARG A 97 -2.45 -11.79 12.17
CA ARG A 97 -3.43 -12.75 12.69
C ARG A 97 -4.77 -12.03 12.82
N GLY A 98 -5.82 -12.61 12.26
CA GLY A 98 -7.16 -12.04 12.38
C GLY A 98 -7.54 -11.89 13.86
N GLY A 99 -8.08 -10.73 14.21
CA GLY A 99 -8.41 -10.34 15.59
C GLY A 99 -7.37 -9.45 16.26
N SER A 100 -6.17 -9.28 15.68
CA SER A 100 -5.10 -8.50 16.30
C SER A 100 -5.46 -7.02 16.57
N LEU A 101 -6.24 -6.35 15.71
CA LEU A 101 -6.71 -4.99 16.02
C LEU A 101 -7.83 -5.03 17.06
N THR A 102 -8.86 -5.86 16.86
CA THR A 102 -10.06 -5.84 17.72
C THR A 102 -9.81 -6.35 19.14
N ASN A 103 -8.80 -7.22 19.31
CA ASN A 103 -8.40 -7.76 20.61
C ASN A 103 -7.17 -7.04 21.18
N ASN A 104 -6.64 -6.03 20.47
CA ASN A 104 -5.39 -5.34 20.81
C ASN A 104 -4.20 -6.29 21.03
N GLU A 105 -4.12 -7.38 20.25
CA GLU A 105 -3.08 -8.38 20.38
C GLU A 105 -1.88 -8.08 19.47
N GLY A 106 -0.69 -8.01 20.06
CA GLY A 106 0.55 -7.82 19.32
C GLY A 106 0.78 -6.39 18.80
N LEU A 107 -0.04 -5.43 19.23
CA LEU A 107 0.21 -3.99 19.11
C LEU A 107 0.82 -3.53 20.44
N SER A 108 1.92 -2.76 20.39
CA SER A 108 2.76 -2.55 21.57
C SER A 108 2.10 -1.74 22.67
N ASP A 109 1.18 -0.81 22.36
CA ASP A 109 0.56 0.05 23.38
C ASP A 109 -0.85 0.58 23.03
N SER A 110 -1.20 0.69 21.75
CA SER A 110 -2.53 1.18 21.31
C SER A 110 -2.77 0.97 19.82
N LEU A 111 -4.02 1.15 19.38
CA LEU A 111 -4.43 1.02 17.97
C LEU A 111 -3.71 2.01 17.05
N PRO A 112 -3.37 1.65 15.80
CA PRO A 112 -2.82 2.59 14.84
C PRO A 112 -3.85 3.63 14.40
N ASP A 113 -3.38 4.82 14.02
CA ASP A 113 -4.19 5.90 13.45
C ASP A 113 -4.35 5.75 11.93
N LEU A 114 -3.50 4.94 11.30
CA LEU A 114 -3.52 4.63 9.88
C LEU A 114 -2.92 3.24 9.63
N ILE A 115 -3.48 2.51 8.66
CA ILE A 115 -2.89 1.27 8.16
C ILE A 115 -2.39 1.49 6.75
N LEU A 116 -1.14 1.10 6.49
CA LEU A 116 -0.54 1.05 5.17
C LEU A 116 -0.32 -0.41 4.78
N ILE A 117 -0.99 -0.85 3.71
CA ILE A 117 -0.85 -2.20 3.18
C ILE A 117 -0.17 -2.20 1.81
N PHE A 118 0.62 -3.24 1.56
CA PHE A 118 1.18 -3.57 0.26
C PHE A 118 0.61 -4.91 -0.20
N GLY A 119 -0.03 -4.91 -1.37
CA GLY A 119 -0.97 -5.96 -1.76
C GLY A 119 -2.36 -5.72 -1.17
N GLY A 120 -3.27 -6.69 -1.30
CA GLY A 120 -4.67 -6.47 -0.92
C GLY A 120 -5.43 -7.71 -0.51
N SER A 121 -5.49 -8.74 -1.36
CA SER A 121 -6.24 -9.97 -1.10
C SER A 121 -5.82 -10.69 0.20
N GLU A 122 -4.53 -10.64 0.50
CA GLU A 122 -3.89 -11.22 1.68
C GLU A 122 -4.22 -10.46 2.99
N HIS A 123 -4.66 -9.21 2.89
CA HIS A 123 -4.91 -8.32 4.03
C HIS A 123 -6.39 -8.23 4.40
N ARG A 124 -7.23 -9.14 3.90
CA ARG A 124 -8.70 -9.07 4.06
C ARG A 124 -9.15 -9.03 5.53
N SER A 125 -8.46 -9.73 6.44
CA SER A 125 -8.78 -9.73 7.87
C SER A 125 -8.53 -8.37 8.50
N VAL A 126 -7.34 -7.79 8.31
CA VAL A 126 -7.02 -6.47 8.85
C VAL A 126 -7.93 -5.39 8.28
N ILE A 127 -8.25 -5.43 6.97
CA ILE A 127 -9.13 -4.44 6.33
C ILE A 127 -10.52 -4.45 6.99
N LYS A 128 -11.06 -5.65 7.26
CA LYS A 128 -12.36 -5.79 7.95
C LYS A 128 -12.32 -5.27 9.38
N GLU A 129 -11.23 -5.53 10.10
CA GLU A 129 -11.07 -5.05 11.47
C GLU A 129 -10.90 -3.52 11.52
N ALA A 130 -10.10 -2.97 10.60
CA ALA A 130 -9.91 -1.53 10.44
C ALA A 130 -11.23 -0.81 10.18
N ALA A 131 -12.06 -1.34 9.28
CA ALA A 131 -13.39 -0.81 8.99
C ALA A 131 -14.31 -0.81 10.22
N ARG A 132 -14.24 -1.82 11.10
CA ARG A 132 -15.02 -1.85 12.35
C ARG A 132 -14.57 -0.82 13.36
N LEU A 133 -13.26 -0.52 13.39
CA LEU A 133 -12.65 0.41 14.33
C LEU A 133 -12.55 1.83 13.79
N GLY A 134 -12.96 2.08 12.56
CA GLY A 134 -12.86 3.38 11.90
C GLY A 134 -11.43 3.81 11.61
N ILE A 135 -10.49 2.85 11.48
CA ILE A 135 -9.09 3.13 11.17
C ILE A 135 -8.91 3.18 9.65
N PRO A 136 -8.43 4.30 9.08
CA PRO A 136 -8.27 4.44 7.63
C PRO A 136 -7.17 3.52 7.07
N VAL A 137 -7.36 3.05 5.85
CA VAL A 137 -6.44 2.17 5.12
C VAL A 137 -5.95 2.83 3.83
N VAL A 138 -4.64 3.00 3.71
CA VAL A 138 -3.94 3.30 2.45
C VAL A 138 -3.42 1.98 1.87
N GLY A 139 -3.77 1.68 0.62
CA GLY A 139 -3.40 0.41 -0.01
C GLY A 139 -2.63 0.60 -1.31
N VAL A 140 -1.43 0.04 -1.39
CA VAL A 140 -0.66 -0.10 -2.62
C VAL A 140 -1.05 -1.44 -3.26
N VAL A 141 -1.91 -1.39 -4.27
CA VAL A 141 -2.64 -2.55 -4.80
C VAL A 141 -2.56 -2.64 -6.32
N ASP A 142 -2.72 -3.85 -6.84
CA ASP A 142 -2.72 -4.12 -8.28
C ASP A 142 -4.15 -4.26 -8.85
N THR A 143 -4.21 -4.48 -10.15
CA THR A 143 -5.39 -4.65 -11.01
C THR A 143 -6.27 -5.85 -10.69
N ASP A 144 -5.80 -6.82 -9.91
CA ASP A 144 -6.56 -7.99 -9.46
C ASP A 144 -7.26 -7.81 -8.11
N CYS A 145 -7.02 -6.68 -7.43
CA CYS A 145 -7.50 -6.44 -6.08
C CYS A 145 -8.95 -5.93 -6.02
N ASP A 146 -9.77 -6.49 -5.12
CA ASP A 146 -11.01 -5.84 -4.68
C ASP A 146 -10.66 -4.70 -3.70
N LEU A 147 -11.14 -3.48 -3.98
CA LEU A 147 -10.83 -2.29 -3.19
C LEU A 147 -11.74 -2.12 -1.96
N LEU A 148 -12.63 -3.07 -1.69
CA LEU A 148 -13.58 -2.98 -0.59
C LEU A 148 -12.87 -2.79 0.76
N GLY A 149 -13.13 -1.66 1.41
CA GLY A 149 -12.55 -1.30 2.72
C GLY A 149 -11.16 -0.65 2.64
N ILE A 150 -10.62 -0.40 1.45
CA ILE A 150 -9.42 0.41 1.26
C ILE A 150 -9.86 1.85 0.96
N ASP A 151 -9.63 2.76 1.90
CA ASP A 151 -10.08 4.16 1.78
C ASP A 151 -9.29 4.94 0.73
N TYR A 152 -7.97 4.68 0.66
CA TYR A 152 -7.05 5.39 -0.23
C TYR A 152 -6.25 4.38 -1.08
N PRO A 153 -6.86 3.81 -2.13
CA PRO A 153 -6.19 2.87 -3.01
C PRO A 153 -5.24 3.60 -3.97
N ILE A 154 -4.04 3.04 -4.12
CA ILE A 154 -3.00 3.44 -5.07
C ILE A 154 -2.83 2.27 -6.01
N LEU A 155 -3.42 2.39 -7.21
CA LEU A 155 -3.36 1.33 -8.21
C LEU A 155 -2.04 1.40 -8.95
N CYS A 156 -1.25 0.36 -8.83
CA CYS A 156 0.06 0.23 -9.44
C CYS A 156 0.53 -1.21 -9.43
N ASN A 157 1.63 -1.49 -10.13
CA ASN A 157 2.32 -2.78 -10.02
C ASN A 157 2.69 -3.05 -8.55
N SER A 158 2.07 -4.07 -7.93
CA SER A 158 2.41 -4.49 -6.56
C SER A 158 3.14 -5.83 -6.53
N ILE A 159 3.74 -6.22 -7.66
CA ILE A 159 4.44 -7.50 -7.84
C ILE A 159 5.93 -7.29 -7.98
N SER A 160 6.31 -6.38 -8.87
CA SER A 160 7.70 -6.14 -9.24
C SER A 160 8.47 -5.58 -8.05
N LEU A 161 9.59 -6.20 -7.71
CA LEU A 161 10.44 -5.72 -6.64
C LEU A 161 10.92 -4.29 -6.89
N THR A 162 11.20 -3.93 -8.15
CA THR A 162 11.57 -2.56 -8.55
C THR A 162 10.50 -1.54 -8.10
N SER A 163 9.24 -1.81 -8.44
CA SER A 163 8.13 -0.93 -8.06
C SER A 163 7.89 -0.90 -6.54
N LEU A 164 7.94 -2.05 -5.88
CA LEU A 164 7.75 -2.13 -4.42
C LEU A 164 8.84 -1.38 -3.65
N VAL A 165 10.09 -1.50 -4.08
CA VAL A 165 11.21 -0.74 -3.50
C VAL A 165 11.01 0.77 -3.66
N LEU A 166 10.49 1.23 -4.79
CA LEU A 166 10.10 2.63 -4.95
C LEU A 166 9.08 3.04 -3.88
N TYR A 167 7.99 2.27 -3.70
CA TYR A 167 6.95 2.63 -2.74
C TYR A 167 7.44 2.58 -1.29
N TYR A 168 8.19 1.54 -0.90
CA TYR A 168 8.78 1.46 0.44
C TYR A 168 9.62 2.69 0.74
N ARG A 169 10.50 3.08 -0.20
CA ARG A 169 11.34 4.27 -0.06
C ARG A 169 10.55 5.57 0.03
N LEU A 170 9.48 5.71 -0.75
CA LEU A 170 8.65 6.91 -0.73
C LEU A 170 7.86 7.03 0.58
N PHE A 171 7.23 5.94 1.01
CA PHE A 171 6.42 5.92 2.22
C PHE A 171 7.26 5.99 3.50
N SER A 172 8.42 5.33 3.55
CA SER A 172 9.32 5.46 4.70
C SER A 172 9.78 6.91 4.87
N LYS A 173 10.20 7.57 3.78
CA LYS A 173 10.57 8.98 3.79
C LYS A 173 9.40 9.92 4.12
N ALA A 174 8.16 9.53 3.80
CA ALA A 174 6.99 10.30 4.21
C ALA A 174 6.72 10.17 5.71
N ALA A 175 7.01 9.00 6.29
CA ALA A 175 6.76 8.69 7.70
C ALA A 175 7.83 9.21 8.68
N GLY A 176 9.08 9.40 8.23
CA GLY A 176 10.17 9.94 9.06
C GLY A 176 11.47 10.12 8.29
#